data_AF-A0A7K0WV25-F1
#
_entry.id   AF-A0A7K0WV25-F1
#
_cell.length_a   1.000
_cell.length_b   1.000
_cell.length_c   1.000
_cell.angle_alpha   90.00
_cell.angle_beta   90.00
_cell.angle_gamma   90.00
#
_symmetry.space_group_name_H-M   'P 1'
#
loop_
_entity.id
_entity.type
_entity.pdbx_description
1 polymer ?
#
loop_
_entity_poly.entity_id
_entity_poly.type
_entity_poly.pdbx_seq_one_letter_code
_entity_poly.pdbx_strand_id
1 'polypeptide(L)'
;MRTMSYTESRARYAEVLDSVVDDREEVVITRAGREPAVIVSLDDYESLKETAYLLRSPANARRLLASIEELESGRGVERELIE
;
A
#
# COMPACT_ATOMS: atom_id res chain seq x y z
N MET A 1 -1.05 -6.13 10.80
CA MET A 1 -1.25 -5.01 11.75
C MET A 1 -0.72 -5.28 13.15
N ARG A 2 0.51 -4.84 13.41
CA ARG A 2 1.13 -4.86 14.74
C ARG A 2 0.92 -3.53 15.45
N THR A 3 0.49 -3.54 16.70
CA THR A 3 0.28 -2.30 17.49
C THR A 3 1.29 -2.24 18.63
N MET A 4 1.92 -1.08 18.82
CA MET A 4 2.85 -0.84 19.91
C MET A 4 2.72 0.56 20.50
N SER A 5 3.21 0.75 21.71
CA SER A 5 3.25 2.07 22.34
C SER A 5 4.37 2.94 21.76
N TYR A 6 4.22 4.26 21.82
CA TYR A 6 5.29 5.20 21.47
C TYR A 6 6.59 4.94 22.24
N THR A 7 6.49 4.56 23.51
CA THR A 7 7.68 4.28 24.34
C THR A 7 8.41 3.03 23.86
N GLU A 8 7.67 1.98 23.50
CA GLU A 8 8.23 0.74 22.97
C GLU A 8 8.85 0.95 21.58
N SER A 9 8.14 1.61 20.68
CA SER A 9 8.64 1.86 19.32
C SER A 9 9.87 2.75 19.33
N ARG A 10 9.92 3.75 20.21
CA ARG A 10 11.11 4.59 20.39
C ARG A 10 12.32 3.78 20.87
N ALA A 11 12.12 2.81 21.77
CA ALA A 11 13.21 2.00 22.30
C ALA A 11 13.80 1.05 21.24
N ARG A 12 13.02 0.66 20.24
CA ARG A 12 13.37 -0.32 19.20
C ARG A 12 13.21 0.24 17.79
N TYR A 13 13.45 1.54 17.60
CA TYR A 13 12.98 2.24 16.41
C TYR A 13 13.58 1.69 15.10
N ALA A 14 14.87 1.34 15.10
CA ALA A 14 15.52 0.73 13.93
C ALA A 14 14.85 -0.61 13.56
N GLU A 15 14.68 -1.51 14.53
CA GLU A 15 13.99 -2.80 14.32
C GLU A 15 12.56 -2.63 13.80
N VAL A 16 11.85 -1.57 14.25
CA VAL A 16 10.51 -1.26 13.74
C VAL A 16 10.57 -0.86 12.27
N LEU A 17 11.50 0.01 11.89
CA LEU A 17 11.67 0.42 10.48
C LEU A 17 12.05 -0.78 9.60
N ASP A 18 13.00 -1.61 10.06
CA ASP A 18 13.43 -2.81 9.33
C ASP A 18 12.25 -3.77 9.14
N SER A 19 11.49 -4.07 10.21
CA SER A 19 10.31 -4.96 10.10
C SER A 19 9.25 -4.46 9.13
N VAL A 20 9.01 -3.14 9.08
CA VAL A 20 8.03 -2.55 8.17
C VAL A 20 8.45 -2.69 6.71
N VAL A 21 9.76 -2.64 6.43
CA VAL A 21 10.30 -2.79 5.07
C VAL A 21 10.40 -4.26 4.68
N ASP A 22 10.93 -5.11 5.57
CA ASP A 22 11.23 -6.51 5.29
C ASP A 22 9.97 -7.38 5.28
N ASP A 23 9.07 -7.17 6.26
CA ASP A 23 7.86 -7.97 6.39
C ASP A 23 6.69 -7.41 5.57
N ARG A 24 6.82 -6.19 5.00
CA ARG A 24 5.76 -5.48 4.26
C ARG A 24 4.48 -5.30 5.09
N GLU A 25 4.62 -5.17 6.42
CA GLU A 25 3.49 -4.99 7.34
C GLU A 25 3.51 -3.62 8.02
N GLU A 26 2.33 -3.02 8.17
CA GLU A 26 2.17 -1.76 8.88
C GLU A 26 2.22 -1.92 10.41
N VAL A 27 2.82 -0.91 11.06
CA VAL A 27 2.90 -0.79 12.51
C VAL A 27 2.12 0.42 13.01
N VAL A 28 1.18 0.18 13.93
CA VAL A 28 0.38 1.23 14.57
C VAL A 28 1.05 1.67 15.88
N ILE A 29 1.35 2.96 15.98
CA ILE A 29 1.95 3.60 17.14
C ILE A 29 0.86 4.32 17.94
N THR A 30 0.72 3.94 19.21
CA THR A 30 -0.22 4.55 20.15
C THR A 30 0.49 5.42 21.18
N ARG A 31 -0.11 6.54 21.58
CA ARG A 31 0.41 7.42 22.63
C ARG A 31 -0.73 7.89 23.53
N ALA A 32 -0.54 7.80 24.84
CA ALA A 32 -1.56 8.21 25.82
C ALA A 32 -2.02 9.66 25.55
N GLY A 33 -3.35 9.84 25.44
CA GLY A 33 -3.98 11.13 25.18
C GLY A 33 -3.74 11.70 23.77
N ARG A 34 -3.29 10.89 22.80
CA ARG A 34 -3.09 11.29 21.39
C ARG A 34 -3.70 10.25 20.46
N GLU A 35 -4.05 10.68 19.25
CA GLU A 35 -4.48 9.77 18.20
C GLU A 35 -3.32 8.86 17.74
N PRO A 36 -3.60 7.61 17.33
CA PRO A 36 -2.58 6.72 16.79
C PRO A 36 -2.02 7.20 15.45
N ALA A 37 -0.79 6.78 15.14
CA ALA A 37 -0.17 6.95 13.83
C ALA A 37 0.25 5.59 13.26
N VAL A 38 0.39 5.49 11.94
CA VAL A 38 0.83 4.26 11.27
C VAL A 38 2.19 4.50 10.62
N ILE A 39 3.09 3.54 10.74
CA ILE A 39 4.36 3.48 10.01
C ILE A 39 4.21 2.37 8.96
N VAL A 40 4.52 2.73 7.71
CA VAL A 40 4.55 1.85 6.54
C VAL A 40 5.85 2.07 5.78
N SER A 41 6.24 1.12 4.94
CA SER A 41 7.38 1.31 4.05
C SER A 41 7.04 2.41 3.03
N LEU A 42 8.07 3.06 2.48
CA LEU A 42 7.85 4.06 1.45
C LEU A 42 7.20 3.44 0.20
N ASP A 43 7.64 2.25 -0.19
CA ASP A 43 7.13 1.51 -1.35
C ASP A 43 5.63 1.19 -1.19
N ASP A 44 5.20 0.75 0.00
CA ASP A 44 3.79 0.48 0.27
C ASP A 44 2.96 1.76 0.31
N TYR A 45 3.50 2.85 0.88
CA TYR A 45 2.84 4.16 0.87
C TYR A 45 2.63 4.68 -0.56
N GLU A 46 3.65 4.58 -1.42
CA GLU A 46 3.58 4.99 -2.82
C GLU A 46 2.61 4.11 -3.61
N SER A 47 2.64 2.79 -3.38
CA SER A 47 1.70 1.84 -3.99
C SER A 47 0.24 2.12 -3.60
N LEU A 48 -0.01 2.43 -2.32
CA LEU A 48 -1.35 2.83 -1.85
C LEU A 48 -1.80 4.14 -2.49
N LYS A 49 -0.90 5.12 -2.60
CA LYS A 49 -1.19 6.42 -3.19
C LYS A 49 -1.50 6.30 -4.69
N GLU A 50 -0.74 5.49 -5.42
CA GLU A 50 -0.97 5.24 -6.85
C GLU A 50 -2.27 4.48 -7.07
N THR A 51 -2.53 3.45 -6.28
CA THR A 51 -3.81 2.71 -6.32
C THR A 51 -4.98 3.66 -6.08
N ALA A 52 -4.91 4.50 -5.05
CA ALA A 52 -5.92 5.50 -4.77
C ALA A 52 -6.08 6.50 -5.93
N TYR A 53 -4.97 6.92 -6.56
CA TYR A 53 -4.99 7.81 -7.73
C TYR A 53 -5.71 7.17 -8.92
N LEU A 54 -5.36 5.94 -9.30
CA LEU A 54 -5.97 5.19 -10.41
C LEU A 54 -7.47 4.98 -10.19
N LEU A 55 -7.88 4.71 -8.94
CA LEU A 55 -9.26 4.44 -8.58
C LEU A 55 -10.09 5.70 -8.27
N ARG A 56 -9.47 6.88 -8.16
CA ARG A 56 -10.14 8.13 -7.81
C ARG A 56 -11.24 8.53 -8.80
N SER A 57 -11.08 8.23 -10.08
CA SER A 57 -12.09 8.49 -11.11
C SER A 57 -12.98 7.27 -11.30
N PRO A 58 -14.30 7.34 -11.04
CA PRO A 58 -15.19 6.20 -11.23
C PRO A 58 -15.23 5.68 -12.68
N ALA A 59 -14.97 6.54 -13.66
CA ALA A 59 -14.87 6.12 -15.06
C ALA A 59 -13.58 5.33 -15.31
N ASN A 60 -12.44 5.80 -14.76
CA ASN A 60 -11.17 5.10 -14.90
C ASN A 60 -11.15 3.78 -14.12
N ALA A 61 -11.66 3.77 -12.90
CA ALA A 61 -11.76 2.58 -12.05
C ALA A 61 -12.54 1.47 -12.75
N ARG A 62 -13.73 1.78 -13.32
CA ARG A 62 -14.52 0.79 -14.08
C ARG A 62 -13.77 0.25 -15.28
N ARG A 63 -13.12 1.13 -16.05
CA ARG A 63 -12.33 0.71 -17.22
C ARG A 63 -11.15 -0.19 -16.83
N LEU A 64 -10.42 0.18 -15.77
CA LEU A 64 -9.26 -0.57 -15.29
C LEU A 64 -9.67 -1.96 -14.80
N LEU A 65 -10.69 -2.03 -13.94
CA LEU A 65 -11.18 -3.31 -13.41
C LEU A 65 -11.72 -4.23 -14.52
N ALA A 66 -12.47 -3.70 -15.49
CA ALA A 66 -12.94 -4.47 -16.64
C ALA A 66 -11.77 -4.99 -17.48
N SER A 67 -10.74 -4.17 -17.70
CA SER A 67 -9.54 -4.58 -18.44
C SER A 67 -8.76 -5.68 -17.70
N ILE A 68 -8.66 -5.62 -16.37
CA ILE A 68 -8.06 -6.69 -15.56
C ILE A 68 -8.85 -7.99 -15.73
N GLU A 69 -10.17 -7.93 -15.63
CA GLU A 69 -11.04 -9.11 -15.80
C GLU A 69 -10.91 -9.74 -17.20
N GLU A 70 -10.80 -8.93 -18.25
CA GLU A 70 -10.55 -9.42 -19.61
C GLU A 70 -9.20 -10.15 -19.73
N LEU A 71 -8.15 -9.64 -19.09
CA LEU A 71 -6.84 -10.30 -19.08
C LEU A 71 -6.85 -11.60 -18.27
N GLU A 72 -7.42 -11.59 -17.07
CA GLU A 72 -7.52 -12.78 -16.20
C GLU A 72 -8.37 -13.89 -16.82
N SER A 73 -9.36 -13.53 -17.63
CA SER A 73 -10.20 -14.47 -18.37
C SER A 73 -9.62 -14.91 -19.73
N GLY A 74 -8.39 -14.50 -20.05
CA GLY A 74 -7.70 -14.89 -21.28
C GLY A 74 -8.24 -14.23 -22.55
N ARG A 75 -9.02 -13.14 -22.43
CA ARG A 75 -9.54 -12.35 -23.56
C ARG A 75 -8.56 -11.27 -24.04
N GLY A 76 -7.37 -11.19 -23.45
CA GLY A 76 -6.30 -10.31 -23.89
C GLY A 76 -5.86 -10.59 -25.33
N VAL A 77 -5.49 -9.53 -26.06
CA VAL A 77 -4.98 -9.65 -27.43
C VAL A 77 -3.54 -9.16 -27.45
N GLU A 78 -2.61 -10.05 -27.82
CA GLU A 78 -1.21 -9.69 -28.03
C GLU A 78 -1.08 -8.79 -29.26
N ARG A 79 -0.30 -7.72 -29.13
CA ARG A 79 -0.04 -6.73 -30.19
C ARG A 79 1.41 -6.32 -30.12
N GLU A 80 2.04 -6.15 -31.28
CA GLU A 80 3.36 -5.52 -31.36
C GLU A 80 3.25 -4.01 -31.07
N LEU A 81 4.33 -3.41 -30.58
CA LEU A 81 4.41 -1.97 -30.38
C LEU A 81 4.34 -1.25 -31.73
N ILE A 82 3.56 -0.19 -31.80
CA ILE A 82 3.51 0.69 -32.96
C ILE A 82 4.65 1.71 -32.78
N GLU A 83 5.52 1.87 -33.79
CA GLU A 83 6.57 2.91 -33.83
C GLU A 83 6.02 4.34 -33.75
#